data_AF-A0A3L8BB00-F1
#
_entry.id   AF-A0A3L8BB00-F1
#
_cell.length_a   1.000
_cell.length_b   1.000
_cell.length_c   1.000
_cell.angle_alpha   90.00
_cell.angle_beta   90.00
_cell.angle_gamma   90.00
#
_symmetry.space_group_name_H-M   'P 1'
#
loop_
_entity.id
_entity.type
_entity.pdbx_description
1 polymer ?
#
loop_
_entity_poly.entity_id
_entity_poly.type
_entity_poly.pdbx_seq_one_letter_code
_entity_poly.pdbx_strand_id
1 'polypeptide(L)'
;MSNAYQTPDADVTQTVVEHQYMGFWMRVLASILDNIWIGILLFILMFVLLLVMPMDAESSQYLMTNLGMQFAIPAVLIVALWIRFASTPGKMAFKGKIVDADT
;
A
#
# COMPACT_ATOMS: atom_id res chain seq x y z
N MET A 1 -27.41 -10.73 -47.73
CA MET A 1 -27.79 -11.82 -46.82
C MET A 1 -27.34 -11.41 -45.43
N SER A 2 -28.26 -11.05 -44.54
CA SER A 2 -27.93 -10.69 -43.15
C SER A 2 -27.53 -11.96 -42.39
N ASN A 3 -26.30 -12.02 -41.91
CA ASN A 3 -25.81 -13.18 -41.17
C ASN A 3 -26.44 -13.17 -39.77
N ALA A 4 -27.25 -14.19 -39.45
CA ALA A 4 -28.00 -14.29 -38.20
C ALA A 4 -27.09 -14.43 -36.94
N TYR A 5 -25.79 -14.60 -37.14
CA TYR A 5 -24.77 -14.72 -36.08
C TYR A 5 -23.88 -13.49 -35.94
N GLN A 6 -24.21 -12.37 -36.59
CA GLN A 6 -23.44 -11.14 -36.42
C GLN A 6 -23.81 -10.50 -35.07
N THR A 7 -22.90 -10.60 -34.09
CA THR A 7 -23.03 -9.92 -32.81
C THR A 7 -23.02 -8.41 -33.04
N PRO A 8 -23.84 -7.63 -32.31
CA PRO A 8 -23.77 -6.17 -32.39
C PRO A 8 -22.35 -5.72 -32.12
N ASP A 9 -21.74 -4.99 -33.05
CA ASP A 9 -20.47 -4.32 -32.82
C ASP A 9 -20.70 -3.29 -31.72
N ALA A 10 -20.38 -3.67 -30.48
CA ALA A 10 -20.32 -2.74 -29.38
C ALA A 10 -19.22 -1.75 -29.72
N ASP A 11 -19.56 -0.46 -29.82
CA ASP A 11 -18.59 0.62 -30.01
C ASP A 11 -17.80 0.80 -28.70
N VAL A 12 -16.88 -0.13 -28.46
CA VAL A 12 -15.91 -0.06 -27.37
C VAL A 12 -14.77 0.81 -27.88
N THR A 13 -14.99 2.13 -27.89
CA THR A 13 -13.90 3.10 -27.93
C THR A 13 -13.07 2.94 -26.66
N GLN A 14 -12.24 1.89 -26.61
CA GLN A 14 -11.20 1.75 -25.62
C GLN A 14 -10.17 2.84 -25.94
N THR A 15 -10.19 3.92 -25.15
CA THR A 15 -9.05 4.82 -25.09
C THR A 15 -7.88 4.00 -24.57
N VAL A 16 -7.05 3.48 -25.48
CA VAL A 16 -5.86 2.69 -25.12
C VAL A 16 -4.87 3.64 -24.46
N VAL A 17 -5.05 3.86 -23.15
CA VAL A 17 -4.00 4.44 -22.32
C VAL A 17 -3.00 3.31 -22.13
N GLU A 18 -1.85 3.40 -22.80
CA GLU A 18 -0.79 2.40 -22.70
C GLU A 18 -0.18 2.44 -21.29
N HIS A 19 -0.75 1.68 -20.36
CA HIS A 19 -0.22 1.51 -19.02
C HIS A 19 0.90 0.46 -19.03
N GLN A 20 2.14 0.89 -18.76
CA GLN A 20 3.24 -0.03 -18.51
C GLN A 20 3.10 -0.62 -17.10
N TYR A 21 2.61 -1.85 -17.01
CA TYR A 21 2.47 -2.55 -15.74
C TYR A 21 3.84 -2.90 -15.14
N MET A 22 3.99 -2.64 -13.83
CA MET A 22 5.14 -3.13 -13.09
C MET A 22 5.14 -4.66 -13.08
N GLY A 23 6.26 -5.24 -13.53
CA GLY A 23 6.50 -6.68 -13.47
C GLY A 23 6.55 -7.20 -12.03
N PHE A 24 6.51 -8.52 -11.89
CA PHE A 24 6.47 -9.22 -10.59
C PHE A 24 7.59 -8.78 -9.64
N TRP A 25 8.85 -8.81 -10.08
CA TRP A 25 10.01 -8.50 -9.22
C TRP A 25 10.00 -7.07 -8.69
N MET A 26 9.49 -6.11 -9.48
CA MET A 26 9.37 -4.72 -9.03
C MET A 26 8.32 -4.59 -7.92
N ARG A 27 7.24 -5.38 -7.97
CA ARG A 27 6.25 -5.45 -6.89
C ARG A 27 6.83 -6.09 -5.63
N VAL A 28 7.66 -7.13 -5.79
CA VAL A 28 8.37 -7.78 -4.66
C VAL A 28 9.32 -6.78 -3.99
N LEU A 29 10.17 -6.10 -4.77
CA LEU A 29 11.09 -5.10 -4.22
C LEU A 29 10.36 -3.94 -3.56
N ALA A 30 9.28 -3.45 -4.16
CA ALA A 30 8.44 -2.42 -3.55
C ALA A 30 7.89 -2.88 -2.19
N SER A 31 7.40 -4.12 -2.09
CA SER A 31 6.90 -4.66 -0.82
C SER A 31 7.98 -4.83 0.26
N ILE A 32 9.21 -5.16 -0.13
CA ILE A 32 10.35 -5.23 0.80
C ILE A 32 10.68 -3.82 1.32
N LEU A 33 10.75 -2.82 0.43
CA LEU A 33 10.99 -1.43 0.81
C LEU A 33 9.90 -0.90 1.74
N ASP A 34 8.63 -1.22 1.47
CA ASP A 34 7.51 -0.85 2.34
C ASP A 34 7.68 -1.41 3.77
N ASN A 35 8.08 -2.68 3.89
CA ASN A 35 8.32 -3.32 5.18
C ASN A 35 9.52 -2.72 5.93
N ILE A 36 10.62 -2.44 5.22
CA ILE A 36 11.79 -1.79 5.82
C ILE A 36 11.42 -0.39 6.30
N TRP A 37 10.72 0.39 5.46
CA TRP A 37 10.32 1.75 5.76
C TRP A 37 9.39 1.82 6.98
N ILE A 38 8.33 0.99 7.01
CA ILE A 38 7.41 0.97 8.16
C ILE A 38 8.11 0.43 9.41
N GLY A 39 8.98 -0.56 9.28
CA GLY A 39 9.77 -1.12 10.39
C GLY A 39 10.67 -0.07 11.04
N ILE A 40 11.40 0.72 10.23
CA ILE A 40 12.22 1.82 10.74
C ILE A 40 11.36 2.88 11.43
N LEU A 41 10.23 3.26 10.82
CA LEU A 41 9.32 4.25 11.40
C LEU A 41 8.79 3.81 12.77
N LEU A 42 8.29 2.57 12.86
CA LEU A 42 7.78 2.01 14.11
C LEU A 42 8.88 1.86 15.16
N PHE A 43 10.08 1.44 14.76
CA PHE A 43 11.21 1.33 15.66
C PHE A 43 11.57 2.69 16.27
N ILE A 44 11.71 3.74 15.45
CA ILE A 44 12.02 5.09 15.93
C ILE A 44 10.90 5.58 16.86
N LEU A 45 9.64 5.43 16.45
CA LEU A 45 8.50 5.90 17.23
C LEU A 45 8.40 5.18 18.58
N MET A 46 8.59 3.86 18.61
CA MET A 46 8.58 3.08 19.85
C MET A 46 9.78 3.43 20.73
N PHE A 47 10.97 3.61 20.15
CA PHE A 47 12.17 3.99 20.87
C PHE A 47 12.03 5.34 21.55
N VAL A 48 11.53 6.36 20.84
CA VAL A 48 11.25 7.68 21.42
C VAL A 48 10.18 7.59 22.51
N LEU A 49 9.12 6.80 22.29
CA LEU A 49 8.05 6.64 23.27
C LEU A 49 8.57 6.04 24.58
N LEU A 50 9.40 5.00 24.52
CA LEU A 50 9.99 4.36 25.69
C LEU A 50 10.99 5.27 26.42
N LEU A 51 11.67 6.17 25.71
CA LEU A 51 12.54 7.17 26.35
C LEU A 51 11.75 8.21 27.14
N VAL A 52 10.61 8.67 26.61
CA VAL A 52 9.79 9.71 27.25
C VAL A 52 8.90 9.12 28.33
N MET A 53 8.37 7.92 28.11
CA MET A 53 7.47 7.21 29.00
C MET A 53 7.97 5.78 29.21
N PRO A 54 8.88 5.57 30.17
CA PRO A 54 9.34 4.23 30.51
C PRO A 54 8.15 3.39 30.96
N MET A 55 7.85 2.34 30.20
CA MET A 55 6.81 1.37 30.54
C MET A 55 7.45 0.05 30.92
N ASP A 56 6.90 -0.61 31.92
CA ASP A 56 7.28 -1.98 32.23
C ASP A 56 6.77 -2.91 31.13
N ALA A 57 7.62 -3.84 30.67
CA ALA A 57 7.31 -4.76 29.58
C ALA A 57 6.16 -5.72 29.93
N GLU A 58 5.94 -5.99 31.22
CA GLU A 58 4.85 -6.82 31.70
C GLU A 58 3.55 -6.04 31.95
N SER A 59 3.58 -4.71 31.83
CA SER A 59 2.39 -3.89 32.05
C SER A 59 1.35 -4.07 30.94
N SER A 60 0.07 -4.07 31.33
CA SER A 60 -1.04 -4.07 30.38
C SER A 60 -1.01 -2.85 29.45
N GLN A 61 -0.50 -1.72 29.94
CA GLN A 61 -0.31 -0.50 29.16
C GLN A 61 0.72 -0.69 28.04
N TYR A 62 1.86 -1.33 28.32
CA TYR A 62 2.86 -1.64 27.30
C TYR A 62 2.28 -2.57 26.23
N LEU A 63 1.54 -3.62 26.64
CA LEU A 63 0.92 -4.55 25.70
C LEU A 63 -0.07 -3.83 24.75
N MET A 64 -0.97 -3.00 25.29
CA MET A 64 -1.94 -2.24 24.50
C MET A 64 -1.26 -1.25 23.55
N THR A 65 -0.24 -0.55 24.05
CA THR A 65 0.56 0.40 23.26
C THR A 65 1.27 -0.31 22.13
N ASN A 66 1.88 -1.46 22.40
CA ASN A 66 2.60 -2.26 21.41
C ASN A 66 1.68 -2.82 20.33
N LEU A 67 0.48 -3.29 20.69
CA LEU A 67 -0.53 -3.70 19.71
C LEU A 67 -0.98 -2.53 18.83
N GLY A 68 -1.26 -1.36 19.41
CA GLY A 68 -1.60 -0.17 18.64
C GLY A 68 -0.48 0.26 17.68
N MET A 69 0.76 0.21 18.16
CA MET A 69 1.96 0.53 17.38
C MET A 69 2.18 -0.44 16.22
N GLN A 70 2.00 -1.74 16.42
CA GLN A 70 2.27 -2.74 15.38
C GLN A 70 1.13 -2.91 14.37
N PHE A 71 -0.12 -2.60 14.75
CA PHE A 71 -1.28 -2.83 13.88
C PHE A 71 -1.99 -1.55 13.47
N ALA A 72 -2.38 -0.72 14.43
CA ALA A 72 -3.21 0.46 14.14
C ALA A 72 -2.43 1.53 13.37
N ILE A 73 -1.21 1.86 13.82
CA ILE A 73 -0.38 2.87 13.16
C ILE A 73 -0.06 2.48 11.70
N PRO A 74 0.43 1.27 11.39
CA PRO A 74 0.68 0.85 10.01
C PRO A 74 -0.56 0.83 9.15
N ALA A 75 -1.68 0.30 9.67
CA ALA A 75 -2.93 0.25 8.91
C ALA A 75 -3.41 1.65 8.51
N VAL A 76 -3.44 2.58 9.46
CA VAL A 76 -3.85 3.97 9.19
C VAL A 76 -2.89 4.64 8.21
N LEU A 77 -1.58 4.49 8.39
CA LEU A 77 -0.58 5.09 7.51
C LEU A 77 -0.68 4.56 6.08
N ILE A 78 -0.79 3.24 5.91
CA ILE A 78 -0.90 2.61 4.59
C ILE A 78 -2.18 3.07 3.88
N VAL A 79 -3.32 3.09 4.58
CA VAL A 79 -4.59 3.56 4.02
C VAL A 79 -4.52 5.06 3.65
N ALA A 80 -3.94 5.90 4.51
CA ALA A 80 -3.77 7.32 4.23
C ALA A 80 -2.89 7.56 3.00
N LEU A 81 -1.78 6.82 2.87
CA LEU A 81 -0.90 6.88 1.70
C LEU A 81 -1.61 6.44 0.43
N TRP A 82 -2.43 5.38 0.52
CA TRP A 82 -3.23 4.90 -0.60
C TRP A 82 -4.24 5.95 -1.07
N ILE A 83 -4.99 6.56 -0.15
CA ILE A 83 -5.96 7.61 -0.48
C ILE A 83 -5.26 8.83 -1.09
N ARG A 84 -4.12 9.25 -0.54
CA ARG A 84 -3.45 10.51 -0.92
C ARG A 84 -2.64 10.40 -2.22
N PHE A 85 -2.01 9.26 -2.46
CA PHE A 85 -1.01 9.09 -3.51
C PHE A 85 -1.33 7.96 -4.49
N ALA A 86 -2.38 7.17 -4.23
CA ALA A 86 -2.67 5.95 -4.95
C ALA A 86 -1.44 5.02 -5.04
N SER A 87 -0.57 5.03 -4.02
CA SER A 87 0.70 4.29 -4.03
C SER A 87 1.22 4.07 -2.61
N THR A 88 2.07 3.07 -2.43
CA THR A 88 2.82 2.81 -1.19
C THR A 88 4.24 3.36 -1.32
N PRO A 89 4.94 3.72 -0.24
CA PRO A 89 6.28 4.33 -0.30
C PRO A 89 7.27 3.56 -1.18
N GLY A 90 7.27 2.23 -1.11
CA GLY A 90 8.07 1.34 -1.94
C GLY A 90 7.66 1.37 -3.41
N LYS A 91 6.37 1.50 -3.74
CA LYS A 91 5.92 1.70 -5.13
C LYS A 91 6.25 3.11 -5.63
N MET A 92 6.18 4.13 -4.77
CA MET A 92 6.59 5.50 -5.09
C MET A 92 8.08 5.59 -5.47
N ALA A 93 8.93 4.80 -4.82
CA ALA A 93 10.36 4.71 -5.17
C ALA A 93 10.59 4.30 -6.64
N PHE A 94 9.64 3.55 -7.22
CA PHE A 94 9.66 3.14 -8.63
C PHE A 94 8.71 3.92 -9.52
N LYS A 95 8.15 5.04 -9.05
CA LYS A 95 7.12 5.84 -9.74
C LYS A 95 5.87 5.03 -10.13
N GLY A 96 5.62 3.92 -9.44
CA GLY A 96 4.45 3.09 -9.64
C GLY A 96 3.20 3.69 -9.00
N LYS A 97 2.07 3.58 -9.69
CA LYS A 97 0.75 3.95 -9.18
C LYS A 97 -0.14 2.71 -9.16
N ILE A 98 -1.01 2.61 -8.16
CA ILE A 98 -2.10 1.64 -8.11
C ILE A 98 -3.19 2.20 -9.01
N VAL A 99 -3.41 1.53 -10.14
CA VAL A 99 -4.49 1.79 -11.08
C VAL A 99 -5.58 0.75 -10.85
N ASP A 100 -6.83 1.15 -11.11
CA ASP A 100 -7.93 0.21 -11.18
C ASP A 100 -7.75 -0.63 -12.46
N ALA A 101 -8.23 -1.87 -12.45
CA ALA A 101 -8.21 -2.70 -13.66
C ALA A 101 -9.37 -2.33 -14.59
N ASP A 102 -10.45 -1.79 -14.03
CA ASP A 102 -11.69 -1.48 -14.76
C ASP A 102 -11.75 -0.03 -15.28
N THR A 103 -10.82 0.85 -14.85
CA THR A 103 -10.71 2.26 -15.29
C THR A 103 -9.26 2.75 -15.31
#